data_AF-A0A8T5R783-F1
#
_entry.id   AF-A0A8T5R783-F1
#
_cell.length_a   1.000
_cell.length_b   1.000
_cell.length_c   1.000
_cell.angle_alpha   90.00
_cell.angle_beta   90.00
_cell.angle_gamma   90.00
#
_symmetry.space_group_name_H-M   'P 1'
#
loop_
_entity.id
_entity.type
_entity.pdbx_description
1 polymer ?
#
loop_
_entity_poly.entity_id
_entity_poly.type
_entity_poly.pdbx_seq_one_letter_code
_entity_poly.pdbx_strand_id
1 'polypeptide(L)'
;MILLLTFVMLLSVISLPFAAKTESIDLQPSDLTPKSSQIIPRTVRVAIYDDANITKPSYAGIAGLTNNYSAIQTALLAAGYEVTPLTTNQIYNHELMTADYDVFIMADNLPKTNITNYVKEY
;
A
#
# COMPACT_ATOMS: atom_id res chain seq x y z
N MET A 1 -49.04 20.22 34.00
CA MET A 1 -47.84 21.00 33.69
C MET A 1 -46.66 20.18 33.17
N ILE A 2 -46.64 18.85 33.34
CA ILE A 2 -45.58 17.97 32.79
C ILE A 2 -45.80 17.64 31.30
N LEU A 3 -47.06 17.65 30.82
CA LEU A 3 -47.41 17.35 29.43
C LEU A 3 -47.04 18.45 28.41
N LEU A 4 -46.87 19.69 28.88
CA LEU A 4 -46.48 20.82 28.01
C LEU A 4 -44.96 20.86 27.79
N LEU A 5 -44.18 20.38 28.77
CA LEU A 5 -42.71 20.35 28.70
C LEU A 5 -42.21 19.27 27.73
N THR A 6 -42.93 18.15 27.60
CA THR A 6 -42.56 17.05 26.70
C THR A 6 -42.82 17.37 25.23
N PHE A 7 -43.75 18.29 24.93
CA PHE A 7 -44.02 18.70 23.54
C PHE A 7 -42.95 19.64 22.97
N VAL A 8 -42.32 20.47 23.80
CA VAL A 8 -41.28 21.42 23.37
C VAL A 8 -39.94 20.72 23.04
N MET A 9 -39.65 19.59 23.70
CA MET A 9 -38.43 18.80 23.44
C MET A 9 -38.46 18.03 22.11
N LEU A 10 -39.63 17.86 21.47
CA LEU A 10 -39.75 17.16 20.18
C LEU A 10 -39.48 18.06 18.96
N LEU A 11 -39.38 19.38 19.14
CA LEU A 11 -39.21 20.33 18.04
C LEU A 11 -37.75 20.81 17.82
N SER A 12 -36.76 20.33 18.57
CA SER A 12 -35.40 20.89 18.55
C SER A 12 -34.39 20.20 17.64
N VAL A 13 -34.84 19.35 16.70
CA VAL A 13 -33.97 18.89 15.60
C VAL A 13 -33.82 20.02 14.57
N ILE A 14 -33.08 21.04 14.98
CA ILE A 14 -32.60 22.13 14.14
C ILE A 14 -31.72 21.51 13.06
N SER A 15 -32.22 21.47 11.83
CA SER A 15 -31.46 21.13 10.65
C SER A 15 -30.49 22.28 10.38
N LEU A 16 -29.22 22.11 10.75
CA LEU A 16 -28.17 22.99 10.25
C LEU A 16 -27.95 22.67 8.78
N PRO A 17 -28.09 23.61 7.83
CA PRO A 17 -27.50 23.42 6.53
C PRO A 17 -25.98 23.45 6.73
N PHE A 18 -25.35 22.27 6.71
CA PHE A 18 -23.91 22.19 6.53
C PHE A 18 -23.64 22.71 5.11
N ALA A 19 -23.46 24.02 4.97
CA ALA A 19 -22.87 24.60 3.80
C ALA A 19 -21.41 24.14 3.80
N ALA A 20 -21.17 22.94 3.26
CA ALA A 20 -19.84 22.55 2.84
C ALA A 20 -19.43 23.59 1.80
N LYS A 21 -18.64 24.57 2.23
CA LYS A 21 -17.89 25.42 1.30
C LYS A 21 -16.93 24.47 0.61
N THR A 22 -17.31 23.97 -0.56
CA THR A 22 -16.38 23.36 -1.48
C THR A 22 -15.43 24.48 -1.89
N GLU A 23 -14.40 24.72 -1.09
CA GLU A 23 -13.21 25.37 -1.60
C GLU A 23 -12.66 24.39 -2.63
N SER A 24 -12.94 24.68 -3.90
CA SER A 24 -12.19 24.11 -4.99
C SER A 24 -10.74 24.48 -4.73
N ILE A 25 -9.99 23.53 -4.17
CA ILE A 25 -8.54 23.66 -4.11
C ILE A 25 -8.11 23.68 -5.57
N ASP A 26 -7.79 24.87 -6.07
CA ASP A 26 -7.16 25.07 -7.36
C ASP A 26 -5.72 24.54 -7.23
N LEU A 27 -5.61 23.21 -7.23
CA LEU A 27 -4.34 22.51 -7.22
C LEU A 27 -3.69 22.84 -8.56
N GLN A 28 -2.72 23.75 -8.54
CA GLN A 28 -1.88 23.91 -9.70
C GLN A 28 -1.10 22.60 -9.91
N PRO A 29 -0.81 22.19 -11.15
CA PRO A 29 -0.02 20.99 -11.41
C PRO A 29 1.32 20.96 -10.66
N SER A 30 1.88 22.13 -10.33
CA SER A 30 3.07 22.29 -9.51
C SER A 30 2.88 21.89 -8.03
N ASP A 31 1.66 21.94 -7.51
CA ASP A 31 1.32 21.52 -6.14
C ASP A 31 1.14 20.00 -6.03
N LEU A 32 1.00 19.31 -7.17
CA LEU A 32 0.94 17.84 -7.24
C LEU A 32 2.33 17.20 -7.25
N THR A 33 3.39 18.01 -7.41
CA THR A 33 4.78 17.55 -7.42
C THR A 33 5.51 18.07 -6.18
N PRO A 34 6.29 17.23 -5.48
CA PRO A 34 7.08 17.69 -4.34
C PRO A 34 8.04 18.80 -4.79
N LYS A 35 8.07 19.90 -4.05
CA LYS A 35 8.99 21.01 -4.33
C LYS A 35 10.42 20.47 -4.23
N SER A 36 11.31 20.85 -5.15
CA SER A 36 12.69 20.34 -5.14
C SER A 36 13.44 20.58 -3.82
N SER A 37 13.05 21.58 -3.04
CA SER A 37 13.58 21.83 -1.69
C SER A 37 13.18 20.78 -0.65
N GLN A 38 12.20 19.94 -0.94
CA GLN A 38 11.71 18.84 -0.10
C GLN A 38 12.25 17.47 -0.55
N ILE A 39 12.91 17.41 -1.72
CA ILE A 39 13.49 16.17 -2.25
C ILE A 39 14.90 16.05 -1.70
N ILE A 40 15.05 15.29 -0.62
CA ILE A 40 16.37 14.83 -0.19
C ILE A 40 16.74 13.66 -1.11
N PRO A 41 17.87 13.74 -1.86
CA PRO A 41 18.34 12.62 -2.65
C PRO A 41 18.56 11.41 -1.75
N ARG A 42 17.82 10.34 -2.00
CA ARG A 42 17.95 9.07 -1.29
C ARG A 42 17.89 7.93 -2.28
N THR A 43 18.67 6.89 -2.01
CA THR A 43 18.56 5.62 -2.73
C THR A 43 17.19 5.01 -2.43
N VAL A 44 16.44 4.64 -3.47
CA VAL A 44 15.15 3.96 -3.30
C VAL A 44 15.44 2.51 -2.89
N ARG A 45 14.81 2.07 -1.80
CA ARG A 45 14.93 0.73 -1.23
C ARG A 45 13.80 -0.14 -1.75
N VAL A 46 14.15 -1.24 -2.40
CA VAL A 46 13.20 -2.13 -3.07
C VAL A 46 13.29 -3.51 -2.45
N ALA A 47 12.17 -4.00 -1.92
CA ALA A 47 12.02 -5.41 -1.59
C ALA A 47 11.51 -6.15 -2.82
N ILE A 48 12.11 -7.30 -3.14
CA ILE A 48 11.63 -8.19 -4.20
C ILE A 48 11.34 -9.57 -3.62
N TYR A 49 10.16 -10.10 -3.88
CA TYR A 49 9.83 -11.45 -3.43
C TYR A 49 10.61 -12.49 -4.23
N ASP A 50 11.38 -13.31 -3.51
CA ASP A 50 12.16 -14.42 -4.05
C ASP A 50 11.84 -15.69 -3.25
N ASP A 51 10.94 -16.51 -3.78
CA ASP A 51 10.72 -17.85 -3.25
C ASP A 51 10.50 -18.81 -4.41
N ALA A 52 11.03 -20.02 -4.28
CA ALA A 52 10.87 -21.03 -5.31
C ALA A 52 9.38 -21.45 -5.38
N ASN A 53 8.78 -21.33 -6.58
CA ASN A 53 7.44 -21.82 -6.86
C ASN A 53 7.46 -23.36 -6.98
N ILE A 54 7.74 -24.07 -5.89
CA ILE A 54 7.84 -25.53 -5.87
C ILE A 54 6.48 -26.23 -5.92
N THR A 55 5.40 -25.52 -5.53
CA THR A 55 4.05 -26.08 -5.51
C THR A 55 3.05 -25.02 -5.93
N LYS A 56 2.18 -25.34 -6.89
CA LYS A 56 1.09 -24.46 -7.32
C LYS A 56 0.09 -24.28 -6.15
N PRO A 57 -0.18 -23.05 -5.69
CA PRO A 57 -1.20 -22.81 -4.67
C PRO A 57 -2.62 -23.11 -5.18
N SER A 58 -3.53 -23.51 -4.29
CA SER A 58 -4.92 -23.85 -4.64
C SER A 58 -5.72 -22.67 -5.19
N TYR A 59 -5.35 -21.45 -4.81
CA TYR A 59 -5.98 -20.22 -5.30
C TYR A 59 -5.49 -19.83 -6.71
N ALA A 60 -4.39 -20.42 -7.21
CA ALA A 60 -3.79 -20.03 -8.47
C ALA A 60 -4.55 -20.62 -9.67
N GLY A 61 -5.17 -19.76 -10.49
CA GLY A 61 -5.80 -20.15 -11.76
C GLY A 61 -4.80 -20.45 -12.87
N ILE A 62 -3.60 -19.86 -12.80
CA ILE A 62 -2.55 -19.93 -13.81
C ILE A 62 -1.40 -20.82 -13.30
N ALA A 63 -0.84 -21.66 -14.18
CA ALA A 63 0.34 -22.47 -13.91
C ALA A 63 1.52 -21.94 -14.74
N GLY A 64 2.76 -22.19 -14.30
CA GLY A 64 3.96 -21.90 -15.09
C GLY A 64 4.58 -20.52 -14.90
N LEU A 65 4.26 -19.80 -13.82
CA LEU A 65 5.00 -18.59 -13.45
C LEU A 65 6.41 -18.99 -12.96
N THR A 66 7.43 -18.39 -13.55
CA THR A 66 8.83 -18.84 -13.44
C THR A 66 9.63 -18.18 -12.33
N ASN A 67 9.04 -17.23 -11.60
CA ASN A 67 9.72 -16.38 -10.63
C ASN A 67 10.92 -15.66 -11.29
N ASN A 68 10.62 -14.68 -12.15
CA ASN A 68 11.64 -13.91 -12.89
C ASN A 68 12.22 -12.75 -12.06
N TYR A 69 12.41 -12.94 -10.75
CA TYR A 69 12.90 -11.88 -9.88
C TYR A 69 14.34 -11.46 -10.22
N SER A 70 15.19 -12.39 -10.65
CA SER A 70 16.62 -12.15 -10.87
C SER A 70 16.90 -11.16 -12.01
N ALA A 71 16.10 -11.20 -13.09
CA ALA A 71 16.21 -10.23 -14.18
C ALA A 71 15.80 -8.83 -13.73
N ILE A 72 14.74 -8.73 -12.92
CA ILE A 72 14.27 -7.45 -12.37
C ILE A 72 15.26 -6.90 -11.36
N GLN A 73 15.77 -7.73 -10.45
CA GLN A 73 16.80 -7.36 -9.49
C GLN A 73 18.03 -6.80 -10.20
N THR A 74 18.50 -7.48 -11.25
CA THR A 74 19.64 -7.02 -12.05
C THR A 74 19.40 -5.64 -12.66
N ALA A 75 18.22 -5.42 -13.26
CA ALA A 75 17.86 -4.14 -13.86
C ALA A 75 17.79 -3.01 -12.82
N LEU A 76 17.24 -3.29 -11.64
CA LEU A 76 17.10 -2.31 -10.56
C LEU A 76 18.45 -1.95 -9.94
N LEU A 77 19.31 -2.93 -9.69
CA LEU A 77 20.66 -2.68 -9.19
C LEU A 77 21.48 -1.85 -10.20
N ALA A 78 21.37 -2.16 -11.50
CA ALA A 78 22.02 -1.39 -12.56
C ALA A 78 21.51 0.07 -12.66
N ALA A 79 20.26 0.32 -12.26
CA ALA A 79 19.67 1.64 -12.17
C ALA A 79 20.04 2.41 -10.88
N GLY A 80 20.81 1.79 -9.97
CA GLY A 80 21.28 2.40 -8.73
C GLY A 80 20.32 2.30 -7.55
N TYR A 81 19.35 1.39 -7.60
CA TYR A 81 18.47 1.10 -6.47
C TYR A 81 19.10 0.10 -5.50
N GLU A 82 18.70 0.18 -4.23
CA GLU A 82 19.02 -0.85 -3.24
C GLU A 82 17.95 -1.93 -3.31
N VAL A 83 18.33 -3.19 -3.57
CA VAL A 83 17.38 -4.27 -3.78
C VAL A 83 17.64 -5.41 -2.80
N THR A 84 16.64 -5.72 -1.99
CA THR A 84 16.67 -6.82 -1.02
C THR A 84 15.71 -7.92 -1.45
N PRO A 85 16.20 -9.12 -1.82
CA PRO A 85 15.34 -10.27 -2.03
C PRO A 85 14.81 -10.78 -0.69
N LEU A 86 13.51 -11.06 -0.64
CA LEU A 86 12.83 -11.57 0.55
C LEU A 86 12.10 -12.88 0.24
N THR A 87 12.38 -13.89 1.04
CA THR A 87 11.67 -15.18 1.02
C THR A 87 10.38 -15.11 1.84
N THR A 88 9.50 -16.11 1.69
CA THR A 88 8.30 -16.25 2.55
C THR A 88 8.64 -16.25 4.05
N ASN A 89 9.73 -16.92 4.44
CA ASN A 89 10.12 -17.01 5.85
C ASN A 89 10.52 -15.65 6.43
N GLN A 90 11.21 -14.83 5.64
CA GLN A 90 11.60 -13.49 6.05
C GLN A 90 10.38 -12.56 6.17
N ILE A 91 9.43 -12.66 5.23
CA ILE A 91 8.15 -11.94 5.33
C ILE A 91 7.38 -12.36 6.58
N TYR A 92 7.36 -13.66 6.89
CA TYR A 92 6.73 -14.18 8.11
C TYR A 92 7.41 -13.66 9.38
N ASN A 93 8.73 -13.49 9.35
CA ASN A 93 9.52 -12.92 10.45
C ASN A 93 9.46 -11.39 10.52
N HIS A 94 8.52 -10.76 9.80
CA HIS A 94 8.34 -9.31 9.75
C HIS A 94 9.52 -8.53 9.17
N GLU A 95 10.32 -9.13 8.29
CA GLU A 95 11.39 -8.41 7.60
C GLU A 95 10.88 -7.53 6.45
N LEU A 96 9.63 -7.70 6.01
CA LEU A 96 8.94 -6.79 5.08
C LEU A 96 8.20 -5.71 5.87
N MET A 97 8.91 -4.66 6.30
CA MET A 97 8.31 -3.51 6.97
C MET A 97 8.15 -2.34 5.99
N THR A 98 7.01 -1.66 6.02
CA THR A 98 6.74 -0.47 5.19
C THR A 98 7.68 0.70 5.48
N ALA A 99 8.33 0.70 6.65
CA ALA A 99 9.38 1.66 7.01
C ALA A 99 10.71 1.40 6.29
N ASP A 100 10.98 0.15 5.91
CA ASP A 100 12.28 -0.31 5.44
C ASP A 100 12.40 -0.30 3.92
N TYR A 101 11.28 -0.31 3.20
CA TYR A 101 11.25 -0.30 1.74
C TYR A 101 10.30 0.76 1.20
N ASP A 102 10.70 1.37 0.09
CA ASP A 102 9.87 2.31 -0.66
C ASP A 102 8.96 1.58 -1.67
N VAL A 103 9.40 0.42 -2.15
CA VAL A 103 8.69 -0.39 -3.15
C VAL A 103 8.79 -1.88 -2.79
N PHE A 104 7.69 -2.60 -2.93
CA PHE A 104 7.67 -4.06 -2.88
C PHE A 104 7.23 -4.64 -4.24
N ILE A 105 7.99 -5.59 -4.77
CA ILE A 105 7.77 -6.18 -6.09
C ILE A 105 7.50 -7.68 -5.97
N MET A 106 6.44 -8.13 -6.64
CA MET A 106 6.17 -9.54 -6.92
C MET A 106 6.28 -9.77 -8.43
N ALA A 107 7.25 -10.57 -8.86
CA ALA A 107 7.62 -10.72 -10.26
C ALA A 107 7.35 -12.14 -10.76
N ASP A 108 6.34 -12.30 -11.63
CA ASP A 108 6.01 -13.59 -12.23
C ASP A 108 5.96 -14.73 -11.19
N ASN A 109 5.17 -14.50 -10.13
CA ASN A 109 5.24 -15.22 -8.87
C ASN A 109 3.87 -15.80 -8.48
N LEU A 110 3.85 -17.03 -7.95
CA LEU A 110 2.71 -17.60 -7.22
C LEU A 110 3.02 -17.61 -5.71
N PRO A 111 2.71 -16.53 -4.97
CA PRO A 111 3.11 -16.42 -3.58
C PRO A 111 2.53 -17.57 -2.75
N LYS A 112 3.23 -18.02 -1.71
CA LYS A 112 2.67 -19.08 -0.87
C LYS A 112 1.35 -18.59 -0.23
N THR A 113 0.39 -19.50 -0.05
CA THR A 113 -0.96 -19.15 0.45
C THR A 113 -0.94 -18.44 1.81
N ASN A 114 0.10 -18.67 2.59
CA ASN A 114 0.30 -18.01 3.87
C ASN A 114 0.59 -16.50 3.72
N ILE A 115 1.38 -16.07 2.74
CA ILE A 115 1.76 -14.64 2.60
C ILE A 115 0.76 -13.81 1.79
N THR A 116 -0.18 -14.44 1.11
CA THR A 116 -1.18 -13.75 0.28
C THR A 116 -2.07 -12.81 1.11
N ASN A 117 -2.25 -13.10 2.39
CA ASN A 117 -2.99 -12.25 3.32
C ASN A 117 -2.07 -11.24 4.04
N TYR A 118 -0.83 -11.62 4.35
CA TYR A 118 0.10 -10.75 5.11
C TYR A 118 0.61 -9.54 4.33
N VAL A 119 0.65 -9.59 3.00
CA VAL A 119 1.02 -8.41 2.18
C VAL A 119 -0.03 -7.28 2.25
N LYS A 120 -1.28 -7.59 2.64
CA LYS A 120 -2.38 -6.61 2.74
C LYS A 120 -2.80 -6.25 4.16
N GLU A 121 -2.40 -7.05 5.16
CA GLU A 121 -2.85 -6.86 6.54
C GLU A 121 -2.09 -5.76 7.30
N TYR A 122 -1.06 -5.16 6.70
CA TYR A 122 -0.30 -4.05 7.29
C TYR A 122 -0.01 -2.95 6.26
#